data_AF-A0A2G6FL27-F1
#
_entry.id   AF-A0A2G6FL27-F1
#
_cell.length_a   1.000
_cell.length_b   1.000
_cell.length_c   1.000
_cell.angle_alpha   90.00
_cell.angle_beta   90.00
_cell.angle_gamma   90.00
#
_symmetry.space_group_name_H-M   'P 1'
#
loop_
_entity.id
_entity.type
_entity.pdbx_description
1 polymer ?
#
loop_
_entity_poly.entity_id
_entity_poly.type
_entity_poly.pdbx_seq_one_letter_code
_entity_poly.pdbx_strand_id
1 'polypeptide(L)'
;MFAPVFLYHRPGAWRKWRHVLIRAQPIHILHIYMSTSVSMKDFQEQIQPIRKKIDAIDTRILSLLARRRDEVAKVVSLKKTYQMPVFHPAREAELISNVRDLAMQFRLEPDFIEELYRIILQNSRTGQTRQVEE
;
A
#
# COMPACT_ATOMS: atom_id res chain seq x y z
N MET A 1 28.43 -34.87 -18.99
CA MET A 1 29.60 -33.98 -18.90
C MET A 1 29.10 -32.56 -19.14
N PHE A 2 29.05 -31.74 -18.10
CA PHE A 2 28.48 -30.40 -18.11
C PHE A 2 29.37 -29.45 -18.92
N ALA A 3 28.80 -28.71 -19.87
CA ALA A 3 29.50 -27.63 -20.57
C ALA A 3 29.50 -26.37 -19.69
N PRO A 4 30.62 -25.64 -19.60
CA PRO A 4 30.75 -24.51 -18.69
C PRO A 4 29.98 -23.29 -19.21
N VAL A 5 29.17 -22.73 -18.33
CA VAL A 5 28.70 -21.34 -18.38
C VAL A 5 29.93 -20.47 -18.19
N PHE A 6 30.51 -19.88 -19.22
CA PHE A 6 31.20 -18.58 -19.20
C PHE A 6 31.86 -18.30 -20.56
N LEU A 7 31.45 -17.19 -21.19
CA LEU A 7 32.16 -16.31 -22.14
C LEU A 7 31.27 -15.90 -23.32
N TYR A 8 30.30 -15.03 -23.03
CA TYR A 8 29.56 -14.30 -24.05
C TYR A 8 30.03 -12.84 -24.17
N HIS A 9 31.33 -12.57 -24.23
CA HIS A 9 31.87 -11.22 -24.44
C HIS A 9 33.02 -11.22 -25.45
N ARG A 10 32.72 -11.55 -26.71
CA ARG A 10 33.57 -11.17 -27.85
C ARG A 10 32.72 -10.86 -29.09
N PRO A 11 32.72 -9.62 -29.61
CA PRO A 11 31.99 -9.29 -30.84
C PRO A 11 32.60 -10.05 -32.03
N GLY A 12 31.76 -10.70 -32.83
CA GLY A 12 32.16 -11.34 -34.10
C GLY A 12 32.36 -12.86 -34.10
N ALA A 13 32.25 -13.54 -32.95
CA ALA A 13 32.37 -15.01 -32.88
C ALA A 13 31.24 -15.79 -33.62
N TRP A 14 30.12 -15.11 -33.90
CA TRP A 14 28.92 -15.69 -34.51
C TRP A 14 29.05 -15.99 -36.01
N ARG A 15 30.06 -15.43 -36.72
CA ARG A 15 30.24 -15.67 -38.17
C ARG A 15 30.74 -17.09 -38.49
N LYS A 16 31.49 -17.73 -37.60
CA LYS A 16 32.11 -19.05 -37.84
C LYS A 16 31.15 -20.24 -37.66
N TRP A 17 29.99 -20.04 -37.05
CA TRP A 17 29.02 -21.11 -36.77
C TRP A 17 27.71 -20.96 -37.57
N ARG A 18 27.69 -20.11 -38.61
CA ARG A 18 26.51 -19.86 -39.47
C ARG A 18 25.88 -21.13 -40.04
N HIS A 19 26.67 -22.15 -40.33
CA HIS A 19 26.18 -23.41 -40.90
C HIS A 19 25.62 -24.38 -39.86
N VAL A 20 26.04 -24.26 -38.59
CA VAL A 20 25.56 -25.10 -37.48
C VAL A 20 24.29 -24.50 -36.85
N LEU A 21 24.13 -23.18 -36.87
CA LEU A 21 22.96 -22.48 -36.34
C LEU A 21 21.69 -22.57 -37.21
N ILE A 22 21.73 -23.24 -38.36
CA ILE A 22 20.55 -23.40 -39.25
C ILE A 22 19.79 -24.71 -38.97
N ARG A 23 20.29 -25.62 -38.13
CA ARG A 23 19.62 -26.91 -37.83
C ARG A 23 19.29 -27.19 -36.36
N ALA A 24 19.43 -26.21 -35.48
CA ALA A 24 18.85 -26.27 -34.14
C ALA A 24 17.95 -25.05 -33.95
N GLN A 25 16.68 -25.17 -34.33
CA GLN A 25 15.69 -24.20 -33.87
C GLN A 25 15.20 -24.64 -32.48
N PRO A 26 15.48 -23.86 -31.42
CA PRO A 26 15.18 -24.15 -30.03
C PRO A 26 13.73 -23.74 -29.73
N ILE A 27 12.76 -24.41 -30.35
CA ILE A 27 11.34 -24.02 -30.27
C ILE A 27 10.84 -24.02 -28.82
N HIS A 28 11.36 -24.91 -27.97
CA HIS A 28 11.00 -25.01 -26.55
C HIS A 28 11.34 -23.73 -25.74
N ILE A 29 12.49 -23.10 -25.97
CA ILE A 29 12.88 -21.89 -25.21
C ILE A 29 12.08 -20.68 -25.69
N LEU A 30 11.85 -20.57 -27.00
CA LEU A 30 11.04 -19.48 -27.56
C LEU A 30 9.59 -19.57 -27.08
N HIS A 31 9.01 -20.79 -26.99
CA HIS A 31 7.66 -20.97 -26.47
C HIS A 31 7.55 -20.63 -24.98
N ILE A 32 8.56 -20.93 -24.16
CA ILE A 32 8.59 -20.53 -22.74
C ILE A 32 8.71 -19.00 -22.60
N TYR A 33 9.61 -18.36 -23.34
CA TYR A 33 9.73 -16.89 -23.32
C TYR A 33 8.46 -16.20 -23.83
N MET A 34 7.85 -16.70 -24.91
CA MET A 34 6.60 -16.15 -25.44
C MET A 34 5.40 -16.41 -24.52
N SER A 35 5.24 -17.61 -23.97
CA SER A 35 4.15 -17.91 -23.00
C SER A 35 4.30 -17.13 -21.68
N THR A 36 5.53 -16.96 -21.18
CA THR A 36 5.78 -16.22 -19.93
C THR A 36 5.62 -14.71 -20.12
N SER A 37 6.04 -14.16 -21.27
CA SER A 37 5.86 -12.74 -21.59
C SER A 37 4.41 -12.37 -21.86
N VAL A 38 3.63 -13.22 -22.53
CA VAL A 38 2.18 -13.05 -22.70
C VAL A 38 1.49 -13.14 -21.33
N SER A 39 1.78 -14.17 -20.53
CA SER A 39 1.21 -14.33 -19.19
C SER A 39 1.52 -13.15 -18.24
N MET A 40 2.74 -12.58 -18.31
CA MET A 40 3.10 -11.39 -17.53
C MET A 40 2.36 -10.14 -18.03
N LYS A 41 2.22 -9.97 -19.34
CA LYS A 41 1.47 -8.86 -19.92
C LYS A 41 0.00 -8.91 -19.50
N ASP A 42 -0.64 -10.07 -19.59
CA ASP A 42 -2.03 -10.27 -19.19
C ASP A 42 -2.24 -10.01 -17.69
N PHE A 43 -1.28 -10.42 -16.86
CA PHE A 43 -1.29 -10.09 -15.43
C PHE A 43 -1.16 -8.59 -15.18
N GLN A 44 -0.25 -7.90 -15.90
CA GLN A 44 -0.10 -6.44 -15.77
C GLN A 44 -1.37 -5.71 -16.20
N GLU A 45 -2.00 -6.11 -17.30
CA GLU A 45 -3.24 -5.49 -17.76
C GLU A 45 -4.39 -5.65 -16.76
N GLN A 46 -4.41 -6.74 -15.98
CA GLN A 46 -5.41 -6.99 -14.94
C GLN A 46 -5.09 -6.32 -13.59
N ILE A 47 -3.83 -6.30 -13.15
CA ILE A 47 -3.46 -5.75 -11.84
C ILE A 47 -3.46 -4.21 -11.83
N GLN A 48 -3.13 -3.57 -12.95
CA GLN A 48 -3.07 -2.10 -13.04
C GLN A 48 -4.41 -1.41 -12.69
N PRO A 49 -5.57 -1.80 -13.26
CA PRO A 49 -6.84 -1.19 -12.87
C PRO A 49 -7.23 -1.50 -11.41
N ILE A 50 -6.82 -2.64 -10.84
CA ILE A 50 -7.05 -2.94 -9.42
C ILE A 50 -6.23 -1.99 -8.54
N ARG A 51 -4.94 -1.79 -8.85
CA ARG A 51 -4.06 -0.85 -8.13
C ARG A 51 -4.61 0.58 -8.19
N LYS A 52 -5.06 1.04 -9.36
CA LYS A 52 -5.69 2.37 -9.48
C LYS A 52 -6.93 2.54 -8.59
N LYS A 53 -7.72 1.47 -8.39
CA LYS A 53 -8.86 1.50 -7.47
C LYS A 53 -8.39 1.59 -6.01
N ILE A 54 -7.31 0.88 -5.65
CA ILE A 54 -6.69 0.97 -4.32
C ILE A 54 -6.16 2.39 -4.09
N ASP A 55 -5.39 2.95 -5.03
CA ASP A 55 -4.86 4.32 -4.93
C ASP A 55 -5.96 5.36 -4.72
N ALA A 56 -7.11 5.18 -5.38
CA ALA A 56 -8.28 6.04 -5.21
C ALA A 56 -8.92 5.92 -3.82
N ILE A 57 -8.95 4.71 -3.23
CA ILE A 57 -9.39 4.48 -1.85
C ILE A 57 -8.42 5.14 -0.88
N ASP A 58 -7.11 4.96 -1.08
CA ASP A 58 -6.08 5.53 -0.22
C ASP A 58 -6.13 7.06 -0.20
N THR A 59 -6.34 7.67 -1.36
CA THR A 59 -6.56 9.11 -1.49
C THR A 59 -7.77 9.58 -0.67
N ARG A 60 -8.87 8.80 -0.67
CA ARG A 60 -10.06 9.12 0.14
C ARG A 60 -9.80 8.95 1.63
N ILE A 61 -9.05 7.93 2.04
CA ILE A 61 -8.63 7.74 3.44
C ILE A 61 -7.85 8.96 3.92
N LEU A 62 -6.85 9.42 3.15
CA LEU A 62 -6.04 10.60 3.50
C LEU A 62 -6.91 11.87 3.59
N SER A 63 -7.83 12.07 2.65
CA SER A 63 -8.78 13.19 2.68
C SER A 63 -9.68 13.17 3.93
N LEU A 64 -10.19 12.00 4.31
CA LEU A 64 -11.02 11.83 5.50
C LEU A 64 -10.24 12.08 6.79
N LEU A 65 -8.98 11.63 6.84
CA LEU A 65 -8.09 11.90 7.98
C LEU A 65 -7.81 13.40 8.13
N ALA A 66 -7.57 14.11 7.02
CA ALA A 66 -7.39 15.57 7.03
C ALA A 66 -8.65 16.28 7.56
N ARG A 67 -9.83 15.93 7.04
CA ARG A 67 -11.11 16.49 7.53
C ARG A 67 -11.36 16.19 9.00
N ARG A 68 -11.05 14.97 9.45
CA ARG A 68 -11.16 14.59 10.87
C ARG A 68 -10.25 15.46 11.73
N ARG A 69 -9.03 15.77 11.28
CA ARG A 69 -8.11 16.67 11.99
C ARG A 69 -8.70 18.07 12.14
N ASP A 70 -9.34 18.60 11.09
CA ASP A 70 -9.96 19.93 11.14
C ASP A 70 -11.13 19.96 12.16
N GLU A 71 -11.94 18.91 12.23
CA GLU A 71 -12.99 18.79 13.25
C GLU A 71 -12.42 18.67 14.67
N VAL A 72 -11.33 17.93 14.85
CA VAL A 72 -10.62 17.85 16.14
C VAL A 72 -10.12 19.23 16.56
N ALA A 73 -9.58 20.04 15.64
CA ALA A 73 -9.13 21.40 15.95
C ALA A 73 -10.29 22.28 16.45
N LYS A 74 -11.48 22.19 15.84
CA LYS A 74 -12.68 22.90 16.32
C LYS A 74 -13.08 22.47 17.74
N VAL A 75 -13.08 21.17 18.02
CA VAL A 75 -13.37 20.64 19.37
C VAL A 75 -12.37 21.17 20.39
N VAL A 76 -11.09 21.26 20.03
CA VAL A 76 -10.04 21.79 20.91
C VAL A 76 -10.26 23.27 21.18
N SER A 77 -10.51 24.08 20.15
CA SER A 77 -10.82 25.51 20.32
C SER A 77 -12.04 25.71 21.23
N LEU A 78 -13.09 24.92 21.03
CA LEU A 78 -14.27 24.95 21.89
C LEU A 78 -13.92 24.61 23.34
N LYS A 79 -13.18 23.53 23.58
CA LYS A 79 -12.74 23.14 24.92
C LYS A 79 -11.88 24.23 25.58
N LYS A 80 -10.99 24.88 24.83
CA LYS A 80 -10.19 26.03 25.33
C LYS A 80 -11.10 27.18 25.77
N THR A 81 -12.09 27.57 24.96
CA THR A 81 -13.05 28.62 25.29
C THR A 81 -13.79 28.35 26.60
N TYR A 82 -14.15 27.09 26.85
CA TYR A 82 -14.87 26.67 28.06
C TYR A 82 -13.98 26.10 29.17
N GLN A 83 -12.64 26.20 29.06
CA GLN A 83 -11.68 25.68 30.05
C GLN A 83 -11.87 24.19 30.39
N MET A 84 -12.34 23.42 29.42
CA MET A 84 -12.60 21.99 29.56
C MET A 84 -11.32 21.16 29.33
N PRO A 85 -11.14 20.04 30.04
CA PRO A 85 -9.99 19.17 29.83
C PRO A 85 -9.96 18.58 28.42
N VAL A 86 -8.77 18.60 27.81
CA VAL A 86 -8.53 18.05 26.48
C VAL A 86 -8.70 16.52 26.51
N PHE A 87 -8.21 15.86 27.55
CA PHE A 87 -8.29 14.42 27.75
C PHE A 87 -9.59 13.99 28.45
N HIS A 88 -10.30 13.03 27.85
CA HIS A 88 -11.55 12.50 28.39
C HIS A 88 -11.61 10.97 28.21
N PRO A 89 -11.04 10.18 29.15
CA PRO A 89 -10.86 8.73 29.00
C PRO A 89 -12.12 7.97 28.60
N ALA A 90 -13.26 8.29 29.23
CA ALA A 90 -14.53 7.62 28.95
C ALA A 90 -14.99 7.81 27.49
N ARG A 91 -14.70 8.97 26.88
CA ARG A 91 -15.10 9.25 25.49
C ARG A 91 -14.24 8.45 24.50
N GLU A 92 -12.98 8.25 24.82
CA GLU A 92 -12.10 7.43 23.99
C GLU A 92 -12.42 5.95 24.10
N ALA A 93 -12.74 5.46 25.30
CA ALA A 93 -13.21 4.09 25.49
C ALA A 93 -14.49 3.82 24.67
N GLU A 94 -15.45 4.75 24.70
CA GLU A 94 -16.67 4.69 23.91
C GLU A 94 -16.37 4.70 22.40
N LEU A 95 -15.47 5.57 21.95
CA LEU A 95 -15.04 5.60 20.54
C LEU A 95 -14.42 4.25 20.11
N ILE A 96 -13.54 3.68 20.94
CA ILE A 96 -12.91 2.39 20.65
C ILE A 96 -13.97 1.27 20.57
N SER A 97 -14.92 1.22 21.49
CA SER A 97 -16.03 0.26 21.44
C SER A 97 -16.81 0.39 20.12
N ASN A 98 -17.20 1.61 19.76
CA ASN A 98 -18.01 1.86 18.57
C ASN A 98 -17.28 1.46 17.27
N VAL A 99 -15.96 1.69 17.17
CA VAL A 99 -15.21 1.33 15.96
C VAL A 99 -14.96 -0.16 15.84
N ARG A 100 -14.85 -0.89 16.97
CA ARG A 100 -14.83 -2.35 16.97
C ARG A 100 -16.15 -2.92 16.45
N ASP A 101 -17.27 -2.36 16.89
CA ASP A 101 -18.59 -2.77 16.40
C ASP A 101 -18.77 -2.50 14.90
N LEU A 102 -18.33 -1.34 14.43
CA LEU A 102 -18.32 -1.01 13.01
C LEU A 102 -17.39 -1.94 12.22
N ALA A 103 -16.22 -2.29 12.76
CA ALA A 103 -15.29 -3.22 12.11
C ALA A 103 -15.99 -4.55 11.80
N MET A 104 -16.72 -5.10 12.78
CA MET A 104 -17.49 -6.33 12.58
C MET A 104 -18.56 -6.18 11.48
N GLN A 105 -19.29 -5.05 11.45
CA GLN A 105 -20.29 -4.78 10.41
C GLN A 105 -19.69 -4.70 9.01
N PHE A 106 -18.47 -4.15 8.89
CA PHE A 106 -17.73 -4.07 7.63
C PHE A 106 -16.92 -5.34 7.30
N ARG A 107 -17.01 -6.39 8.12
CA ARG A 107 -16.21 -7.63 7.99
C ARG A 107 -14.69 -7.38 8.04
N LEU A 108 -14.29 -6.43 8.89
CA LEU A 108 -12.90 -6.14 9.22
C LEU A 108 -12.57 -6.76 10.58
N GLU A 109 -11.29 -7.05 10.79
CA GLU A 109 -10.78 -7.60 12.04
C GLU A 109 -10.82 -6.49 13.13
N PRO A 110 -11.56 -6.66 14.24
CA PRO A 110 -11.76 -5.60 15.23
C PRO A 110 -10.48 -5.13 15.92
N ASP A 111 -9.53 -6.02 16.19
CA ASP A 111 -8.30 -5.67 16.91
C ASP A 111 -7.38 -4.80 16.05
N PHE A 112 -7.28 -5.08 14.75
CA PHE A 112 -6.61 -4.26 13.74
C PHE A 112 -7.23 -2.85 13.65
N ILE A 113 -8.56 -2.75 13.63
CA ILE A 113 -9.24 -1.46 13.57
C ILE A 113 -9.03 -0.66 14.87
N GLU A 114 -9.07 -1.32 16.02
CA GLU A 114 -8.73 -0.68 17.28
C GLU A 114 -7.30 -0.13 17.27
N GLU A 115 -6.30 -0.91 16.86
CA GLU A 115 -4.91 -0.48 16.79
C GLU A 115 -4.74 0.75 15.88
N LEU A 116 -5.35 0.71 14.68
CA LEU A 116 -5.36 1.84 13.76
C LEU A 116 -5.98 3.10 14.40
N TYR A 117 -7.12 2.97 15.08
CA TYR A 117 -7.77 4.10 15.73
C TYR A 117 -6.98 4.65 16.92
N ARG A 118 -6.26 3.78 17.66
CA ARG A 118 -5.33 4.22 18.71
C ARG A 118 -4.20 5.09 18.15
N ILE A 119 -3.64 4.71 17.00
CA ILE A 119 -2.63 5.52 16.29
C ILE A 119 -3.22 6.87 15.85
N ILE A 120 -4.42 6.88 15.27
CA ILE A 120 -5.10 8.11 14.84
C ILE A 120 -5.36 9.05 16.03
N LEU A 121 -5.81 8.50 17.17
CA LEU A 121 -6.04 9.26 18.40
C LEU A 121 -4.74 9.84 18.96
N GLN A 122 -3.67 9.03 19.00
CA GLN A 122 -2.36 9.49 19.44
C GLN A 122 -1.85 10.66 18.60
N ASN A 123 -1.93 10.55 17.27
CA ASN A 123 -1.54 11.63 16.35
C ASN A 123 -2.36 12.93 16.61
N SER A 124 -3.66 12.77 16.88
CA SER A 124 -4.55 13.90 17.21
C SER A 124 -4.07 14.66 18.44
N ARG A 125 -3.55 13.97 19.47
CA ARG A 125 -3.01 14.60 20.69
C ARG A 125 -1.68 15.30 20.46
N THR A 126 -0.78 14.69 19.68
CA THR A 126 0.52 15.31 19.37
C THR A 126 0.36 16.61 18.58
N GLY A 127 -0.68 16.72 17.75
CA GLY A 127 -1.07 17.98 17.10
C GLY A 127 -1.63 19.01 18.09
N GLN A 128 -2.38 18.56 19.10
CA GLN A 128 -2.93 19.43 20.15
C GLN A 128 -1.85 20.07 21.02
N THR A 129 -0.81 19.32 21.40
CA THR A 129 0.30 19.87 22.21
C THR A 129 1.01 21.01 21.49
N ARG A 130 1.20 20.93 20.17
CA ARG A 130 1.88 21.98 19.39
C ARG A 130 1.04 23.26 19.23
N GLN A 131 -0.28 23.18 19.14
CA GLN A 131 -1.16 24.35 19.01
C GLN A 131 -1.54 25.01 20.35
N VAL A 132 -1.01 24.53 21.48
CA VAL A 132 -1.19 25.15 22.80
C VAL A 132 0.00 26.07 23.13
N GLU A 133 1.12 25.92 22.43
CA GLU A 133 2.36 26.68 22.66
C GLU A 133 2.51 27.92 21.75
N GLU A 134 1.62 28.11 20.76
CA GLU A 134 1.49 29.31 19.91
C GLU A 134 0.24 30.13 20.31
#